data_AF-A0A958DF40-F1
#
_entry.id   AF-A0A958DF40-F1
#
_cell.length_a   1.000
_cell.length_b   1.000
_cell.length_c   1.000
_cell.angle_alpha   90.00
_cell.angle_beta   90.00
_cell.angle_gamma   90.00
#
_symmetry.space_group_name_H-M   'P 1'
#
loop_
_entity.id
_entity.type
_entity.pdbx_description
1 polymer ?
#
loop_
_entity_poly.entity_id
_entity_poly.type
_entity_poly.pdbx_seq_one_letter_code
_entity_poly.pdbx_strand_id
1 'polypeptide(L)' 'LDIPENNPAALALVNQHKMVEVFGCACMYLGAPPEIAHERIFGVTTFELG' A
#
# COMPACT_ATOMS: atom_id res chain seq x y z
N LEU A 1 -0.26 7.79 5.84
CA LEU A 1 0.69 6.89 5.15
C LEU A 1 -0.17 5.96 4.35
N ASP A 2 -0.09 6.07 3.03
CA ASP A 2 -0.93 5.30 2.13
C ASP A 2 -0.23 3.96 1.87
N ILE A 3 -0.49 2.99 2.74
CA ILE A 3 0.15 1.67 2.71
C ILE A 3 -0.57 0.73 1.73
N PRO A 4 0.15 -0.13 1.00
CA PRO A 4 -0.48 -1.20 0.24
C PRO A 4 -0.88 -2.35 1.19
N GLU A 5 -2.16 -2.72 1.20
CA GLU A 5 -2.71 -3.79 2.06
C GLU A 5 -2.12 -5.17 1.77
N ASN A 6 -1.56 -5.37 0.57
CA ASN A 6 -0.89 -6.60 0.19
C ASN A 6 0.51 -6.77 0.81
N ASN A 7 0.99 -5.77 1.58
CA ASN A 7 2.22 -5.86 2.36
C ASN A 7 1.90 -5.99 3.87
N PRO A 8 1.97 -7.21 4.44
CA PRO A 8 1.73 -7.44 5.86
C PRO A 8 2.68 -6.67 6.80
N ALA A 9 3.91 -6.38 6.36
CA ALA A 9 4.85 -5.60 7.15
C ALA A 9 4.44 -4.12 7.22
N ALA A 10 3.86 -3.57 6.15
CA ALA A 10 3.30 -2.22 6.16
C ALA A 10 2.08 -2.12 7.07
N LEU A 11 1.21 -3.14 7.06
CA LEU A 11 0.09 -3.25 8.02
C LEU A 11 0.58 -3.31 9.47
N ALA A 12 1.61 -4.10 9.76
CA ALA A 12 2.18 -4.19 11.10
C ALA A 12 2.74 -2.84 11.58
N LEU A 13 3.39 -2.09 10.69
CA LEU A 13 3.94 -0.76 10.99
C LEU A 13 2.84 0.22 11.41
N VAL A 14 1.77 0.37 10.61
CA VAL A 14 0.69 1.31 10.92
C VAL A 14 -0.06 0.93 12.19
N ASN A 15 -0.21 -0.38 12.44
CA ASN A 15 -0.81 -0.91 13.67
C ASN A 15 0.04 -0.61 14.91
N GLN A 16 1.37 -0.79 14.83
CA GLN A 16 2.30 -0.47 15.92
C GLN A 16 2.21 1.02 16.33
N HIS A 17 2.00 1.90 15.33
CA HIS A 17 1.84 3.32 15.54
C HIS A 17 0.41 3.76 15.87
N LYS A 18 -0.55 2.82 16.00
CA LYS A 18 -1.97 3.09 16.28
C LYS A 18 -2.57 4.09 15.29
N MET A 19 -2.17 4.01 14.03
CA MET A 19 -2.73 4.86 12.98
C MET A 19 -4.19 4.47 12.73
N VAL A 20 -5.00 5.44 12.33
CA VAL A 20 -6.42 5.24 12.00
C VAL A 20 -6.57 5.46 10.50
N GLU A 21 -7.31 4.57 9.86
CA GLU A 21 -7.67 4.71 8.44
C GLU A 21 -8.58 5.92 8.24
N VAL A 22 -8.25 6.76 7.27
CA VAL A 22 -9.03 7.97 6.93
C VAL A 22 -9.56 7.93 5.49
N PHE A 23 -8.96 7.08 4.65
CA PHE A 23 -9.31 6.89 3.24
C PHE A 23 -8.67 5.59 2.74
N GLY A 24 -9.30 4.95 1.76
CA GLY A 24 -8.78 3.76 1.10
C GLY A 24 -9.17 3.73 -0.38
N CYS A 25 -8.29 3.16 -1.21
CA CYS A 25 -8.56 2.90 -2.63
C CYS A 25 -7.91 1.59 -3.06
N ALA A 26 -8.44 0.98 -4.12
CA ALA A 26 -7.84 -0.22 -4.70
C ALA A 26 -6.79 0.15 -5.76
N CYS A 27 -5.64 -0.51 -5.73
CA CYS A 27 -4.72 -0.51 -6.85
C CYS A 27 -5.29 -1.44 -7.95
N MET A 28 -5.48 -0.91 -9.15
CA MET A 28 -6.09 -1.62 -10.27
C MET A 28 -5.12 -1.71 -11.43
N TYR A 29 -5.04 -2.88 -12.06
CA TYR A 29 -4.26 -3.09 -13.27
C TYR A 29 -5.17 -3.56 -14.40
N LEU A 30 -4.99 -3.01 -15.60
CA LEU A 30 -5.58 -3.59 -16.80
C LEU A 30 -4.66 -4.71 -17.30
N GLY A 31 -5.05 -5.97 -17.06
CA GLY A 31 -4.25 -7.15 -17.39
C GLY A 31 -3.47 -7.68 -16.18
N ALA A 32 -2.31 -8.28 -16.44
CA ALA A 32 -1.47 -8.81 -15.38
C ALA A 32 -0.84 -7.67 -14.56
N PRO A 33 -0.78 -7.77 -13.22
CA PRO A 33 -0.03 -6.82 -12.40
C PRO A 33 1.46 -6.83 -12.77
N PRO A 34 2.18 -5.70 -12.62
CA PRO A 34 3.61 -5.63 -12.89
C PRO A 34 4.40 -6.50 -11.92
N GLU A 35 5.48 -7.11 -12.39
CA GLU A 35 6.38 -7.91 -11.55
C GLU A 35 7.35 -6.98 -10.81
N ILE A 36 6.92 -6.53 -9.62
CA ILE A 36 7.69 -5.66 -8.74
C ILE A 36 7.78 -6.25 -7.34
N ALA A 37 8.78 -5.81 -6.57
CA ALA A 37 9.03 -6.24 -5.19
C ALA A 37 8.02 -5.59 -4.21
N HIS A 38 6.75 -5.99 -4.26
CA HIS A 38 5.67 -5.45 -3.43
C HIS A 38 5.97 -5.47 -1.93
N GLU A 39 6.69 -6.48 -1.47
CA GLU A 39 7.12 -6.64 -0.07
C GLU A 39 8.03 -5.50 0.42
N ARG A 40 8.65 -4.76 -0.52
CA ARG A 40 9.53 -3.62 -0.23
C ARG A 40 8.80 -2.27 -0.30
N ILE A 41 7.52 -2.25 -0.67
CA ILE A 41 6.71 -1.04 -0.79
C ILE A 41 5.91 -0.85 0.51
N PHE A 42 6.26 0.19 1.28
CA PHE A 42 5.58 0.54 2.53
C PHE A 42 4.63 1.72 2.40
N GLY A 43 4.68 2.43 1.27
CA GLY A 43 3.76 3.51 0.98
C GLY A 43 3.82 3.88 -0.49
N VAL A 44 2.72 4.42 -1.01
CA VAL A 44 2.67 5.05 -2.33
C VAL A 44 3.08 6.52 -2.23
N THR A 45 3.61 7.08 -3.32
CA THR A 45 4.02 8.49 -3.33
C THR A 45 2.79 9.41 -3.38
N THR A 46 1.89 9.15 -4.33
CA THR A 46 0.55 9.75 -4.45
C THR A 46 -0.39 8.73 -5.10
N PHE A 47 -1.70 8.92 -5.01
CA PHE A 47 -2.66 8.02 -5.67
C PHE A 47 -2.68 8.15 -7.20
N GLU A 48 -2.27 9.29 -7.73
CA GLU A 48 -2.22 9.54 -9.18
C GLU A 48 -1.01 8.89 -9.86
N LEU A 49 0.10 8.71 -9.14
CA LEU A 49 1.36 8.23 -9.69
C LEU A 49 1.74 6.81 -9.24
N GLY A 50 1.26 6.38 -8.07
CA GLY A 50 1.77 5.19 -7.39
C GLY A 50 3.05 5.46 -6.61
#